data_AF-A0A3B8RYU8-F1
#
_entry.id   AF-A0A3B8RYU8-F1
#
_cell.length_a   1.000
_cell.length_b   1.000
_cell.length_c   1.000
_cell.angle_alpha   90.00
_cell.angle_beta   90.00
_cell.angle_gamma   90.00
#
_symmetry.space_group_name_H-M   'P 1'
#
loop_
_entity.id
_entity.type
_entity.pdbx_description
1 polymer ?
#
loop_
_entity_poly.entity_id
_entity_poly.type
_entity_poly.pdbx_seq_one_letter_code
_entity_poly.pdbx_strand_id
1 'polypeptide(L)'
;MTGLTINGLSGQDNVRLIEGHVCQAEVTIEHPRHEILKYRWEIMAEVDKSVESDGGDFEPSPEVIWRDSSDHSTTKVEFFAPSAGEYRLFVYVDDSHDNAATANIPILVESASFMGLIVHRIKKYFSLMT
;
A
#
# COMPACT_ATOMS: atom_id res chain seq x y z
N MET A 1 2.71 4.67 15.09
CA MET A 1 3.30 4.38 13.76
C MET A 1 4.30 5.46 13.44
N THR A 2 5.50 5.11 12.96
CA THR A 2 6.57 6.06 12.66
C THR A 2 6.98 6.08 11.19
N GLY A 3 6.53 5.10 10.40
CA GLY A 3 6.79 5.06 8.96
C GLY A 3 5.89 4.09 8.21
N LEU A 4 5.67 4.37 6.93
CA LEU A 4 5.01 3.49 5.97
C LEU A 4 5.77 3.60 4.65
N THR A 5 6.15 2.47 4.07
CA THR A 5 6.89 2.42 2.80
C THR A 5 6.33 1.39 1.84
N ILE A 6 6.58 1.58 0.54
CA ILE A 6 6.36 0.58 -0.51
C ILE A 6 7.67 0.44 -1.29
N ASN A 7 8.22 -0.77 -1.37
CA ASN A 7 9.52 -1.05 -1.96
C ASN A 7 10.64 -0.14 -1.39
N GLY A 8 10.53 0.22 -0.11
CA GLY A 8 11.44 1.14 0.59
C GLY A 8 11.21 2.63 0.34
N LEU A 9 10.26 3.01 -0.52
CA LEU A 9 9.90 4.41 -0.79
C LEU A 9 8.81 4.89 0.17
N SER A 10 8.96 6.11 0.67
CA SER A 10 8.00 6.77 1.54
C SER A 10 6.99 7.63 0.75
N GLY A 11 5.96 8.14 1.42
CA GLY A 11 4.98 9.03 0.78
C GLY A 11 5.57 10.33 0.23
N GLN A 12 6.76 10.75 0.69
CA GLN A 12 7.46 11.92 0.18
C GLN A 12 8.15 11.67 -1.17
N ASP A 13 8.34 10.39 -1.54
CA ASP A 13 9.08 9.99 -2.73
C ASP A 13 8.20 9.89 -3.99
N ASN A 14 6.90 10.19 -3.89
CA ASN A 14 5.91 10.03 -4.96
C ASN A 14 5.92 8.60 -5.54
N VAL A 15 5.45 7.63 -4.75
CA VAL A 15 5.52 6.20 -5.09
C VAL A 15 4.85 5.91 -6.44
N ARG A 16 5.67 5.40 -7.37
CA ARG A 16 5.24 4.92 -8.70
C ARG A 16 5.44 3.41 -8.79
N LEU A 17 4.38 2.69 -9.12
CA LEU A 17 4.40 1.24 -9.30
C LEU A 17 4.11 0.88 -10.76
N ILE A 18 4.48 -0.34 -11.14
CA ILE A 18 4.21 -0.89 -12.47
C ILE A 18 3.08 -1.89 -12.32
N GLU A 19 2.01 -1.72 -13.10
CA GLU A 19 0.87 -2.62 -13.15
C GLU A 19 1.29 -4.10 -13.18
N GLY A 20 0.69 -4.91 -12.30
CA GLY A 20 0.92 -6.35 -12.23
C GLY A 20 2.28 -6.77 -11.64
N HIS A 21 3.14 -5.84 -11.20
CA HIS A 21 4.35 -6.17 -10.47
C HIS A 21 4.07 -6.42 -8.98
N VAL A 22 4.79 -7.38 -8.39
CA VAL A 22 4.77 -7.62 -6.94
C VAL A 22 5.46 -6.44 -6.24
N CYS A 23 4.78 -5.89 -5.25
CA CYS A 23 5.26 -4.82 -4.39
C CYS A 23 5.21 -5.28 -2.93
N GLN A 24 6.13 -4.77 -2.12
CA GLN A 24 6.17 -5.02 -0.68
C GLN A 24 5.89 -3.71 0.05
N ALA A 25 4.86 -3.69 0.88
CA ALA A 25 4.62 -2.61 1.82
C ALA A 25 5.11 -2.98 3.22
N GLU A 26 5.56 -1.99 3.97
CA GLU A 26 6.00 -2.14 5.36
C GLU A 26 5.60 -0.94 6.20
N VAL A 27 4.98 -1.21 7.36
CA VAL A 27 4.69 -0.21 8.40
C VAL A 27 5.67 -0.37 9.57
N THR A 28 6.24 0.75 10.03
CA THR A 28 7.09 0.80 11.21
C THR A 28 6.26 1.28 12.41
N ILE A 29 6.26 0.49 13.49
CA ILE A 29 5.45 0.75 14.69
C ILE A 29 6.32 0.60 15.93
N GLU A 30 6.42 1.68 16.70
CA GLU A 30 6.91 1.63 18.08
C GLU A 30 5.75 1.24 19.00
N HIS A 31 5.81 0.03 19.58
CA HIS A 31 4.83 -0.48 20.53
C HIS A 31 5.51 -1.43 21.54
N PRO A 32 4.89 -1.67 22.72
CA PRO A 32 5.40 -2.65 23.67
C PRO A 32 5.44 -4.06 23.07
N ARG A 33 6.57 -4.78 23.21
CA ARG A 33 6.82 -6.11 22.61
C ARG A 33 5.81 -7.21 22.91
N HIS A 34 4.93 -7.02 23.89
CA HIS A 34 4.04 -8.05 24.41
C HIS A 34 2.58 -7.84 23.99
N GLU A 35 2.29 -6.81 23.21
CA GLU A 35 0.95 -6.54 22.72
C GLU A 35 0.72 -7.19 21.36
N ILE A 36 -0.47 -7.76 21.19
CA ILE A 36 -0.91 -8.35 19.93
C ILE A 36 -1.53 -7.23 19.11
N LEU A 37 -0.95 -6.98 17.94
CA LEU A 37 -1.47 -6.02 16.96
C LEU A 37 -2.15 -6.76 15.81
N LYS A 38 -3.29 -6.26 15.37
CA LYS A 38 -4.00 -6.74 14.18
C LYS A 38 -3.83 -5.76 13.04
N TYR A 39 -3.43 -6.23 11.87
CA TYR A 39 -3.18 -5.40 10.71
C TYR A 39 -4.27 -5.60 9.66
N ARG A 40 -4.76 -4.52 9.06
CA ARG A 40 -5.62 -4.58 7.88
C ARG A 40 -5.02 -3.70 6.80
N TRP A 41 -4.69 -4.30 5.67
CA TRP A 41 -4.12 -3.63 4.51
C TRP A 41 -5.16 -3.52 3.41
N GLU A 42 -5.33 -2.33 2.86
CA GLU A 42 -6.29 -2.06 1.79
C GLU A 42 -5.72 -1.09 0.76
N ILE A 43 -5.94 -1.38 -0.52
CA ILE A 43 -5.74 -0.41 -1.60
C ILE A 43 -7.10 0.11 -2.00
N MET A 44 -7.26 1.42 -1.93
CA MET A 44 -8.47 2.11 -2.34
C MET A 44 -8.18 2.97 -3.56
N ALA A 45 -9.17 3.15 -4.43
CA ALA A 45 -9.12 4.17 -5.47
C ALA A 45 -8.96 5.56 -4.82
N GLU A 46 -8.22 6.47 -5.46
CA GLU A 46 -8.20 7.86 -5.00
C GLU A 46 -9.58 8.50 -5.22
N VAL A 47 -10.01 9.35 -4.28
CA VAL A 47 -11.28 10.08 -4.40
C VAL A 47 -11.10 11.20 -5.43
N ASP A 48 -12.09 11.38 -6.31
CA ASP A 48 -12.11 12.54 -7.20
C ASP A 48 -12.30 13.81 -6.36
N LYS A 49 -11.42 14.80 -6.55
CA LYS A 49 -11.49 16.09 -5.85
C LYS A 49 -12.83 16.82 -6.04
N SER A 50 -13.58 16.51 -7.09
CA SER A 50 -14.90 17.08 -7.34
C SER A 50 -16.01 16.56 -6.42
N VAL A 51 -15.76 15.48 -5.67
CA VAL A 51 -16.69 14.92 -4.68
C VAL A 51 -16.20 15.06 -3.23
N GLU A 52 -15.03 15.69 -3.02
CA GLU A 52 -14.59 16.13 -1.69
C GLU A 52 -15.55 17.23 -1.19
N SER A 53 -15.87 17.20 0.10
CA SER A 53 -16.73 18.22 0.70
C SER A 53 -16.01 18.97 1.81
N ASP A 54 -16.26 20.26 1.88
CA ASP A 54 -15.71 21.10 2.95
C ASP A 54 -16.48 20.87 4.25
N GLY A 55 -15.76 20.61 5.35
CA GLY A 55 -16.33 20.76 6.70
C GLY A 55 -17.10 19.57 7.26
N GLY A 56 -16.83 18.34 6.81
CA GLY A 56 -17.35 17.11 7.43
C GLY A 56 -18.72 16.66 6.90
N ASP A 57 -19.14 17.21 5.77
CA ASP A 57 -20.24 16.68 4.98
C ASP A 57 -19.93 15.26 4.49
N PHE A 58 -20.97 14.55 4.06
CA PHE A 58 -20.82 13.17 3.59
C PHE A 58 -19.93 13.11 2.35
N GLU A 59 -18.87 12.31 2.43
CA GLU A 59 -18.04 11.92 1.29
C GLU A 59 -18.25 10.44 0.99
N PRO A 60 -18.39 10.05 -0.30
CA PRO A 60 -18.50 8.65 -0.67
C PRO A 60 -17.21 7.92 -0.28
N SER A 61 -17.34 6.75 0.36
CA SER A 61 -16.17 5.90 0.64
C SER A 61 -15.57 5.41 -0.68
N PRO A 62 -14.26 5.62 -0.92
CA PRO A 62 -13.62 5.15 -2.14
C PRO A 62 -13.72 3.63 -2.29
N GLU A 63 -13.68 3.16 -3.54
CA GLU A 63 -13.74 1.73 -3.86
C GLU A 63 -12.50 1.00 -3.30
N VAL A 64 -12.71 -0.11 -2.59
CA VAL A 64 -11.64 -1.01 -2.16
C VAL A 64 -11.27 -1.93 -3.31
N ILE A 65 -10.12 -1.69 -3.91
CA ILE A 65 -9.59 -2.41 -5.08
C ILE A 65 -8.92 -3.71 -4.66
N TRP A 66 -8.27 -3.70 -3.49
CA TRP A 66 -7.62 -4.87 -2.94
C TRP A 66 -7.62 -4.80 -1.42
N ARG A 67 -7.74 -5.96 -0.77
CA ARG A 67 -7.62 -6.14 0.68
C ARG A 67 -6.79 -7.38 0.94
N ASP A 68 -5.87 -7.29 1.89
CA ASP A 68 -5.15 -8.48 2.36
C ASP A 68 -6.13 -9.46 3.01
N SER A 69 -6.09 -10.71 2.57
CA SER A 69 -6.93 -11.80 3.08
C SER A 69 -6.14 -12.77 3.95
N SER A 70 -4.88 -12.45 4.28
CA SER A 70 -4.05 -13.31 5.11
C SER A 70 -4.51 -13.28 6.58
N ASP A 71 -4.63 -14.47 7.18
CA ASP A 71 -4.92 -14.62 8.63
C ASP A 71 -3.71 -14.22 9.52
N HIS A 72 -2.59 -13.86 8.88
CA HIS A 72 -1.31 -13.54 9.50
C HIS A 72 -0.78 -12.20 9.02
N SER A 73 -1.65 -11.24 8.72
CA SER A 73 -1.23 -9.90 8.35
C SER A 73 -0.28 -9.33 9.42
N THR A 74 0.89 -8.87 8.97
CA THR A 74 1.94 -8.38 9.86
C THR A 74 2.27 -6.93 9.53
N THR A 75 3.40 -6.46 10.05
CA THR A 75 4.01 -5.18 9.66
C THR A 75 4.35 -5.11 8.17
N LYS A 76 4.39 -6.25 7.45
CA LYS A 76 4.63 -6.31 6.01
C LYS A 76 3.49 -6.99 5.27
N VAL A 77 3.28 -6.59 4.02
CA VAL A 77 2.38 -7.27 3.10
C VAL A 77 2.94 -7.21 1.67
N GLU A 78 2.69 -8.26 0.89
CA GLU A 78 2.96 -8.29 -0.54
C GLU A 78 1.65 -8.22 -1.33
N PHE A 79 1.64 -7.44 -2.40
CA PHE A 79 0.50 -7.29 -3.28
C PHE A 79 0.96 -7.11 -4.72
N PHE A 80 0.08 -7.43 -5.67
CA PHE A 80 0.28 -7.04 -7.06
C PHE A 80 -0.25 -5.62 -7.25
N ALA A 81 0.54 -4.74 -7.85
CA ALA A 81 0.04 -3.42 -8.23
C ALA A 81 -1.20 -3.60 -9.13
N PRO A 82 -2.31 -2.88 -8.85
CA PRO A 82 -3.54 -2.96 -9.62
C PRO A 82 -3.33 -2.43 -11.05
N SER A 83 -4.42 -2.26 -11.79
CA SER A 83 -4.35 -1.59 -13.09
C SER A 83 -3.86 -0.15 -12.98
N ALA A 84 -3.42 0.43 -14.11
CA ALA A 84 -2.92 1.80 -14.12
C ALA A 84 -3.98 2.79 -13.60
N GLY A 85 -3.57 3.68 -12.70
CA GLY A 85 -4.48 4.58 -11.99
C GLY A 85 -3.86 5.18 -10.73
N GLU A 86 -4.64 6.02 -10.07
CA GLU A 86 -4.30 6.68 -8.80
C GLU A 86 -4.99 5.95 -7.64
N TYR A 87 -4.21 5.64 -6.62
CA TYR A 87 -4.66 4.85 -5.48
C TYR A 87 -4.02 5.35 -4.20
N ARG A 88 -4.53 4.83 -3.10
CA ARG A 88 -3.93 4.97 -1.78
C ARG A 88 -3.89 3.62 -1.09
N LEU A 89 -2.72 3.24 -0.60
CA LEU A 89 -2.59 2.09 0.29
C LEU A 89 -2.80 2.58 1.72
N PHE A 90 -3.69 1.90 2.43
CA PHE A 90 -3.96 2.08 3.85
C PHE A 90 -3.45 0.88 4.63
N VAL A 91 -2.99 1.16 5.85
CA VAL A 91 -2.82 0.18 6.91
C VAL A 91 -3.56 0.66 8.15
N TYR A 92 -4.42 -0.20 8.67
CA TYR A 92 -5.08 -0.03 9.96
C TYR A 92 -4.43 -0.99 10.94
N VAL A 93 -4.12 -0.52 12.14
CA VAL A 93 -3.55 -1.33 13.20
C VAL A 93 -4.32 -1.11 14.48
N ASP A 94 -4.94 -2.20 14.94
CA ASP A 94 -5.71 -2.24 16.17
C ASP A 94 -4.92 -2.98 17.24
N ASP A 95 -4.89 -2.45 18.46
CA ASP A 95 -4.32 -3.13 19.63
C ASP A 95 -5.41 -3.87 20.44
N SER A 96 -5.02 -4.51 21.54
CA SER A 96 -5.94 -5.22 22.43
C SER A 96 -6.76 -4.32 23.36
N HIS A 97 -6.56 -3.01 23.30
CA HIS A 97 -7.17 -2.00 24.16
C HIS A 97 -8.13 -1.09 23.38
N ASP A 98 -8.55 -1.52 22.19
CA ASP A 98 -9.41 -0.77 21.26
C ASP A 98 -8.79 0.54 20.75
N ASN A 99 -7.46 0.71 20.84
CA ASN A 99 -6.79 1.80 20.13
C ASN A 99 -6.56 1.41 18.68
N ALA A 100 -6.81 2.36 17.78
CA ALA A 100 -6.57 2.21 16.36
C ALA A 100 -5.57 3.26 15.87
N ALA A 101 -4.62 2.84 15.05
CA ALA A 101 -3.73 3.72 14.30
C ALA A 101 -3.88 3.46 12.80
N THR A 102 -3.85 4.53 12.01
CA THR A 102 -3.97 4.47 10.56
C THR A 102 -2.80 5.20 9.93
N ALA A 103 -2.20 4.59 8.91
CA ALA A 103 -1.27 5.25 8.01
C ALA A 103 -1.68 4.98 6.57
N ASN A 104 -1.33 5.89 5.67
CA ASN A 104 -1.60 5.73 4.25
C ASN A 104 -0.50 6.34 3.39
N ILE A 105 -0.40 5.86 2.15
CA ILE A 105 0.59 6.32 1.18
C ILE A 105 -0.08 6.43 -0.20
N PRO A 106 -0.01 7.59 -0.87
CA PRO A 106 -0.52 7.74 -2.23
C PRO A 106 0.38 6.98 -3.21
N ILE A 107 -0.25 6.37 -4.22
CA ILE A 107 0.38 5.51 -5.21
C ILE A 107 -0.13 5.92 -6.59
N LEU A 108 0.80 6.09 -7.53
CA LEU A 108 0.48 6.13 -8.96
C LEU A 108 0.93 4.81 -9.59
N VAL A 109 0.01 4.09 -10.22
CA VAL A 109 0.32 2.88 -10.98
C VAL A 109 0.38 3.21 -12.46
N GLU A 110 1.51 2.89 -13.07
CA GLU A 110 1.78 3.09 -14.49
C GLU A 110 1.58 1.78 -15.26
N SER A 111 1.08 1.87 -16.50
CA SER A 111 0.88 0.70 -17.35
C SER A 111 2.19 -0.03 -17.62
N ALA A 112 2.13 -1.36 -17.60
CA ALA A 112 3.26 -2.19 -17.97
C ALA A 112 3.58 -2.02 -19.47
N SER A 113 4.69 -1.36 -19.80
CA SER A 113 5.16 -1.34 -21.19
C SER A 113 5.85 -2.66 -21.54
N PHE A 114 5.68 -3.14 -22.78
CA PHE A 114 6.31 -4.36 -23.27
C PHE A 114 7.84 -4.34 -23.07
N MET A 115 8.48 -3.20 -23.34
CA MET A 115 9.91 -3.01 -23.12
C MET A 115 10.29 -3.01 -21.64
N GLY A 116 9.46 -2.42 -20.78
CA GLY A 116 9.65 -2.44 -19.32
C GLY A 116 9.62 -3.87 -18.76
N LEU A 117 8.71 -4.70 -19.25
CA LEU A 117 8.60 -6.11 -18.86
C LEU A 117 9.85 -6.92 -19.24
N ILE A 118 10.41 -6.68 -20.43
CA ILE A 118 11.64 -7.33 -20.90
C ILE A 118 12.82 -6.95 -20.00
N VAL A 119 13.02 -5.64 -19.74
CA VAL A 119 14.12 -5.17 -18.90
C VAL A 119 14.00 -5.70 -17.47
N HIS A 120 12.79 -5.71 -16.90
CA HIS A 120 12.54 -6.24 -15.56
C HIS A 120 12.87 -7.75 -15.47
N ARG A 121 12.42 -8.55 -16.43
CA ARG A 121 12.75 -9.99 -16.49
C ARG A 121 14.26 -10.25 -16.59
N ILE A 122 14.97 -9.46 -17.40
CA ILE A 122 16.43 -9.57 -17.54
C ILE A 122 17.12 -9.24 -16.20
N LYS A 123 16.74 -8.14 -15.55
CA LYS A 123 17.31 -7.77 -14.24
C LYS A 123 17.07 -8.84 -13.17
N LYS A 124 15.85 -9.40 -13.12
CA LYS A 124 15.51 -10.48 -12.18
C LYS A 124 16.33 -11.75 -12.45
N TYR A 125 16.53 -12.10 -13.72
CA TYR A 125 17.37 -13.25 -14.10
C TYR A 125 18.81 -13.09 -13.61
N PHE A 126 19.42 -11.92 -13.80
CA PHE A 126 20.79 -11.67 -13.32
C PHE A 126 20.90 -11.58 -11.79
N SER A 127 19.88 -11.03 -11.11
CA SER A 127 19.86 -10.96 -9.64
C SER A 127 19.78 -12.33 -8.96
N LEU A 128 19.27 -13.36 -9.65
CA LEU A 128 19.20 -14.74 -9.15
C LEU A 128 20.48 -15.54 -9.39
N MET A 129 21.43 -14.99 -10.16
CA MET A 129 22.72 -15.63 -10.49
C MET A 129 23.90 -15.13 -9.64
N THR A 130 23.63 -14.27 -8.65
CA THR A 130 24.62 -13.71 -7.71
C THR A 130 24.25 -14.11 -6.29
#